data_AF-A0A7C3F2V5-F1
#
_entry.id   AF-A0A7C3F2V5-F1
#
_cell.length_a   1.000
_cell.length_b   1.000
_cell.length_c   1.000
_cell.angle_alpha   90.00
_cell.angle_beta   90.00
_cell.angle_gamma   90.00
#
_symmetry.space_group_name_H-M   'P 1'
#
loop_
_entity.id
_entity.type
_entity.pdbx_description
1 polymer ?
#
loop_
_entity_poly.entity_id
_entity_poly.type
_entity_poly.pdbx_seq_one_letter_code
_entity_poly.pdbx_strand_id
1 'polypeptide(L)'
;MGGPREADLFDVARRLATLTDDKKAALGNLEIEYAFAEDDAMAEVRKRLNKEFLARVVALLPDEEKPKYEKAIAAMTERDDAIAAAEKELRDVLAKVKTSQGADKVVAAADPNQRFFRMRPGDVPTRKMDALRTCFVLTDDQRKEIEVIRDGNRDAVREKMRAQFANLRGADGGRPDPEQFRRMAPLFRQVRTETDDADAKMAANLLTEAQKKDFATVCAAIDAYNKKVSEAEAACRTKVTEAVGADKANAILGYTAAAAAQAAPPAKGTEF
;
A
#
# COMPACT_ATOMS: atom_id res chain seq x y z
N MET A 1 -22.16 -1.59 -2.39
CA MET A 1 -23.18 -2.42 -3.08
C MET A 1 -22.67 -3.85 -3.08
N GLY A 2 -23.45 -4.81 -2.56
CA GLY A 2 -23.10 -6.24 -2.61
C GLY A 2 -23.74 -6.85 -3.84
N GLY A 3 -22.93 -7.18 -4.86
CA GLY A 3 -23.35 -8.03 -5.97
C GLY A 3 -23.70 -9.45 -5.49
N PRO A 4 -24.25 -10.31 -6.35
CA PRO A 4 -24.51 -11.70 -6.01
C PRO A 4 -23.24 -12.31 -5.42
N ARG A 5 -23.36 -13.00 -4.27
CA ARG A 5 -22.24 -13.71 -3.64
C ARG A 5 -21.87 -14.86 -4.58
N GLU A 6 -20.92 -14.63 -5.46
CA GLU A 6 -20.30 -15.69 -6.24
C GLU A 6 -19.71 -16.73 -5.27
N ALA A 7 -19.83 -18.01 -5.62
CA ALA A 7 -19.29 -19.07 -4.80
C ALA A 7 -17.77 -18.97 -4.81
N ASP A 8 -17.17 -18.79 -3.64
CA ASP A 8 -15.72 -18.85 -3.46
C ASP A 8 -15.25 -20.29 -3.72
N LEU A 9 -14.65 -20.50 -4.89
CA LEU A 9 -14.16 -21.78 -5.40
C LEU A 9 -13.18 -22.44 -4.41
N PHE A 10 -12.37 -21.62 -3.73
CA PHE A 10 -11.36 -22.07 -2.78
C PHE A 10 -11.99 -22.46 -1.44
N ASP A 11 -12.96 -21.69 -0.95
CA ASP A 11 -13.74 -22.05 0.25
C ASP A 11 -14.56 -23.33 0.00
N VAL A 12 -15.16 -23.49 -1.18
CA VAL A 12 -15.87 -24.70 -1.57
C VAL A 12 -14.93 -25.91 -1.57
N ALA A 13 -13.74 -25.79 -2.18
CA ALA A 13 -12.74 -26.86 -2.19
C ALA A 13 -12.28 -27.26 -0.78
N ARG A 14 -12.09 -26.29 0.13
CA ARG A 14 -11.71 -26.54 1.54
C ARG A 14 -12.81 -27.23 2.33
N ARG A 15 -14.08 -26.91 2.06
CA ARG A 15 -15.23 -27.47 2.80
C ARG A 15 -15.64 -28.84 2.32
N LEU A 16 -15.49 -29.14 1.04
CA LEU A 16 -15.96 -30.39 0.44
C LEU A 16 -14.91 -31.48 0.36
N ALA A 17 -13.60 -31.16 0.47
CA ALA A 17 -12.53 -32.13 0.37
C ALA A 17 -11.64 -32.15 1.62
N THR A 18 -11.33 -33.36 2.11
CA THR A 18 -10.25 -33.55 3.09
C THR A 18 -8.91 -33.50 2.37
N LEU A 19 -8.25 -32.35 2.44
CA LEU A 19 -6.95 -32.13 1.78
C LEU A 19 -5.80 -32.49 2.73
N THR A 20 -4.74 -33.09 2.19
CA THR A 20 -3.44 -33.19 2.89
C THR A 20 -2.82 -31.80 3.03
N ASP A 21 -1.87 -31.62 3.95
CA ASP A 21 -1.29 -30.30 4.23
C ASP A 21 -0.55 -29.73 3.02
N ASP A 22 0.14 -30.57 2.25
CA ASP A 22 0.77 -30.17 0.97
C ASP A 22 -0.26 -29.66 -0.04
N LYS A 23 -1.46 -30.27 -0.10
CA LYS A 23 -2.54 -29.83 -1.00
C LYS A 23 -3.24 -28.58 -0.50
N LYS A 24 -3.32 -28.37 0.82
CA LYS A 24 -3.79 -27.09 1.41
C LYS A 24 -2.83 -25.95 1.08
N ALA A 25 -1.52 -26.18 1.18
CA ALA A 25 -0.50 -25.20 0.82
C ALA A 25 -0.60 -24.82 -0.67
N ALA A 26 -0.70 -25.82 -1.56
CA ALA A 26 -0.87 -25.60 -2.98
C ALA A 26 -2.16 -24.82 -3.31
N LEU A 27 -3.28 -25.14 -2.64
CA LEU A 27 -4.54 -24.42 -2.82
C LEU A 27 -4.45 -22.95 -2.36
N GLY A 28 -3.72 -22.67 -1.28
CA GLY A 28 -3.47 -21.30 -0.83
C GLY A 28 -2.63 -20.48 -1.81
N ASN A 29 -1.63 -21.09 -2.45
CA ASN A 29 -0.86 -20.41 -3.50
C ASN A 29 -1.74 -20.12 -4.74
N LEU A 30 -2.61 -21.05 -5.14
CA LEU A 30 -3.56 -20.82 -6.23
C LEU A 30 -4.57 -19.70 -5.92
N GLU A 31 -5.02 -19.58 -4.66
CA GLU A 31 -5.90 -18.47 -4.25
C GLU A 31 -5.19 -17.11 -4.37
N ILE A 32 -3.89 -17.05 -4.07
CA ILE A 32 -3.07 -15.85 -4.27
C ILE A 32 -2.89 -15.53 -5.75
N GLU A 33 -2.57 -16.53 -6.59
CA GLU A 33 -2.45 -16.37 -8.04
C GLU A 33 -3.77 -15.89 -8.67
N TYR A 34 -4.89 -16.47 -8.22
CA TYR A 34 -6.22 -16.04 -8.64
C TYR A 34 -6.49 -14.58 -8.26
N ALA A 35 -6.19 -14.17 -7.02
CA ALA A 35 -6.39 -12.79 -6.59
C ALA A 35 -5.55 -11.80 -7.42
N PHE A 36 -4.30 -12.14 -7.73
CA PHE A 36 -3.48 -11.32 -8.64
C PHE A 36 -4.06 -11.23 -10.05
N ALA A 37 -4.53 -12.36 -10.60
CA ALA A 37 -5.16 -12.38 -11.91
C ALA A 37 -6.47 -11.57 -11.93
N GLU A 38 -7.26 -11.63 -10.86
CA GLU A 38 -8.47 -10.83 -10.69
C GLU A 38 -8.16 -9.33 -10.63
N ASP A 39 -7.17 -8.92 -9.84
CA ASP A 39 -6.77 -7.52 -9.71
C ASP A 39 -6.25 -6.96 -11.04
N ASP A 40 -5.39 -7.70 -11.75
CA ASP A 40 -4.88 -7.33 -13.06
C ASP A 40 -6.04 -7.24 -14.08
N ALA A 41 -6.97 -8.19 -14.09
CA ALA A 41 -8.15 -8.17 -14.96
C ALA A 41 -9.07 -6.99 -14.64
N MET A 42 -9.30 -6.69 -13.37
CA MET A 42 -10.12 -5.56 -12.92
C MET A 42 -9.48 -4.23 -13.29
N ALA A 43 -8.16 -4.11 -13.22
CA ALA A 43 -7.43 -2.93 -13.69
C ALA A 43 -7.65 -2.71 -15.20
N GLU A 44 -7.51 -3.77 -16.01
CA GLU A 44 -7.74 -3.71 -17.45
C GLU A 44 -9.20 -3.38 -17.80
N VAL A 45 -10.16 -3.97 -17.09
CA VAL A 45 -11.59 -3.64 -17.25
C VAL A 45 -11.85 -2.17 -16.93
N ARG A 46 -11.28 -1.64 -15.83
CA ARG A 46 -11.42 -0.21 -15.48
C ARG A 46 -10.81 0.68 -16.55
N LYS A 47 -9.61 0.37 -17.05
CA LYS A 47 -8.98 1.14 -18.15
C LYS A 47 -9.87 1.17 -19.39
N ARG A 48 -10.42 0.02 -19.78
CA ARG A 48 -11.34 -0.10 -20.92
C ARG A 48 -12.60 0.73 -20.71
N LEU A 49 -13.24 0.63 -19.55
CA LEU A 49 -14.46 1.38 -19.22
C LEU A 49 -14.18 2.88 -19.16
N ASN A 50 -13.07 3.31 -18.54
CA ASN A 50 -12.67 4.71 -18.50
C ASN A 50 -12.49 5.26 -19.93
N LYS A 51 -11.82 4.52 -20.82
CA LYS A 51 -11.67 4.91 -22.23
C LYS A 51 -13.00 5.00 -22.96
N GLU A 52 -13.90 4.03 -22.76
CA GLU A 52 -15.23 4.00 -23.40
C GLU A 52 -16.10 5.20 -22.96
N PHE A 53 -16.11 5.49 -21.66
CA PHE A 53 -17.00 6.51 -21.10
C PHE A 53 -16.39 7.91 -21.10
N LEU A 54 -15.07 8.06 -21.28
CA LEU A 54 -14.40 9.38 -21.33
C LEU A 54 -15.07 10.31 -22.34
N ALA A 55 -15.22 9.87 -23.59
CA ALA A 55 -15.85 10.68 -24.64
C ALA A 55 -17.31 11.04 -24.31
N ARG A 56 -18.05 10.12 -23.67
CA ARG A 56 -19.45 10.34 -23.27
C ARG A 56 -19.54 11.38 -22.15
N VAL A 57 -18.63 11.35 -21.18
CA VAL A 57 -18.57 12.35 -20.10
C VAL A 57 -18.14 13.70 -20.65
N VAL A 58 -17.09 13.74 -21.49
CA VAL A 58 -16.61 14.98 -22.12
C VAL A 58 -17.70 15.66 -22.92
N ALA A 59 -18.56 14.91 -23.62
CA ALA A 59 -19.68 15.48 -24.38
C ALA A 59 -20.71 16.22 -23.52
N LEU A 60 -20.81 15.91 -22.22
CA LEU A 60 -21.72 16.54 -21.27
C LEU A 60 -21.15 17.80 -20.61
N LEU A 61 -19.85 18.06 -20.77
CA LEU A 61 -19.17 19.20 -20.16
C LEU A 61 -19.30 20.46 -21.02
N PRO A 62 -19.27 21.66 -20.41
CA PRO A 62 -19.09 22.91 -21.15
C PRO A 62 -17.80 22.89 -21.98
N ASP A 63 -17.82 23.46 -23.19
CA ASP A 63 -16.70 23.42 -24.14
C ASP A 63 -15.37 23.90 -23.52
N GLU A 64 -15.44 24.89 -22.63
CA GLU A 64 -14.30 25.47 -21.92
C GLU A 64 -13.65 24.52 -20.90
N GLU A 65 -14.40 23.55 -20.36
CA GLU A 65 -13.94 22.60 -19.35
C GLU A 65 -13.51 21.24 -19.96
N LYS A 66 -13.95 20.92 -21.18
CA LYS A 66 -13.56 19.69 -21.92
C LYS A 66 -12.04 19.46 -21.95
N PRO A 67 -11.21 20.41 -22.44
CA PRO A 67 -9.76 20.17 -22.52
C PRO A 67 -9.09 20.08 -21.14
N LYS A 68 -9.67 20.70 -20.10
CA LYS A 68 -9.14 20.61 -18.73
C LYS A 68 -9.40 19.23 -18.14
N TYR A 69 -10.61 18.70 -18.35
CA TYR A 69 -11.01 17.37 -17.90
C TYR A 69 -10.19 16.27 -18.59
N GLU A 70 -10.02 16.35 -19.91
CA GLU A 70 -9.21 15.39 -20.67
C GLU A 70 -7.75 15.34 -20.18
N LYS A 71 -7.13 16.50 -19.95
CA LYS A 71 -5.77 16.58 -19.39
C LYS A 71 -5.68 15.99 -17.98
N ALA A 72 -6.66 16.27 -17.12
CA ALA A 72 -6.68 15.73 -15.76
C ALA A 72 -6.85 14.21 -15.75
N ILE A 73 -7.72 13.65 -16.59
CA ILE A 73 -7.92 12.20 -16.72
C ILE A 73 -6.67 11.53 -17.29
N ALA A 74 -6.03 12.13 -18.29
CA ALA A 74 -4.78 11.61 -18.84
C ALA A 74 -3.68 11.53 -17.76
N ALA A 75 -3.52 12.59 -16.95
CA ALA A 75 -2.55 12.61 -15.86
C ALA A 75 -2.83 11.54 -14.78
N MET A 76 -4.11 11.33 -14.42
CA MET A 76 -4.48 10.28 -13.47
C MET A 76 -4.27 8.87 -14.04
N THR A 77 -4.52 8.68 -15.34
CA THR A 77 -4.28 7.41 -16.02
C THR A 77 -2.80 7.07 -16.04
N GLU A 78 -1.93 8.02 -16.40
CA GLU A 78 -0.48 7.86 -16.37
C GLU A 78 0.05 7.52 -14.96
N ARG A 79 -0.51 8.15 -13.92
CA ARG A 79 -0.19 7.82 -12.52
C ARG A 79 -0.54 6.38 -12.21
N ASP A 80 -1.75 5.97 -12.53
CA ASP A 80 -2.26 4.64 -12.20
C ASP A 80 -1.47 3.56 -12.97
N ASP A 81 -1.09 3.81 -14.21
CA ASP A 81 -0.21 2.93 -15.00
C ASP A 81 1.20 2.83 -14.38
N ALA A 82 1.77 3.95 -13.92
CA ALA A 82 3.09 3.95 -13.27
C ALA A 82 3.07 3.20 -11.92
N ILE A 83 2.00 3.36 -11.13
CA ILE A 83 1.81 2.63 -9.87
C ILE A 83 1.65 1.13 -10.13
N ALA A 84 0.81 0.75 -11.10
CA ALA A 84 0.60 -0.65 -11.45
C ALA A 84 1.91 -1.32 -11.94
N ALA A 85 2.71 -0.61 -12.74
CA ALA A 85 4.02 -1.09 -13.17
C ALA A 85 4.98 -1.28 -11.99
N ALA A 86 5.06 -0.30 -11.08
CA ALA A 86 5.90 -0.40 -9.89
C ALA A 86 5.45 -1.55 -8.97
N GLU A 87 4.14 -1.74 -8.81
CA GLU A 87 3.59 -2.82 -8.02
C GLU A 87 3.94 -4.19 -8.60
N LYS A 88 3.82 -4.35 -9.93
CA LYS A 88 4.22 -5.57 -10.63
C LYS A 88 5.69 -5.89 -10.42
N GLU A 89 6.58 -4.90 -10.54
CA GLU A 89 8.01 -5.10 -10.26
C GLU A 89 8.27 -5.54 -8.81
N LEU A 90 7.57 -4.94 -7.84
CA LEU A 90 7.66 -5.35 -6.44
C LEU A 90 7.17 -6.80 -6.25
N ARG A 91 6.03 -7.16 -6.85
CA ARG A 91 5.50 -8.53 -6.83
C ARG A 91 6.51 -9.53 -7.38
N ASP A 92 7.16 -9.23 -8.49
CA ASP A 92 8.16 -10.11 -9.11
C ASP A 92 9.37 -10.35 -8.20
N VAL A 93 9.81 -9.32 -7.46
CA VAL A 93 10.89 -9.47 -6.46
C VAL A 93 10.43 -10.32 -5.28
N LEU A 94 9.25 -10.03 -4.73
CA LEU A 94 8.71 -10.75 -3.58
C LEU A 94 8.46 -12.23 -3.89
N ALA A 95 7.96 -12.55 -5.09
CA ALA A 95 7.77 -13.92 -5.55
C ALA A 95 9.11 -14.69 -5.60
N LYS A 96 10.16 -14.09 -6.16
CA LYS A 96 11.50 -14.70 -6.20
C LYS A 96 12.05 -14.98 -4.81
N VAL A 97 11.88 -14.05 -3.87
CA VAL A 97 12.34 -14.22 -2.49
C VAL A 97 11.50 -15.27 -1.75
N LYS A 98 10.17 -15.28 -1.95
CA LYS A 98 9.30 -16.29 -1.36
C LYS A 98 9.68 -17.70 -1.81
N THR A 99 10.06 -17.86 -3.08
CA THR A 99 10.58 -19.11 -3.62
C THR A 99 11.98 -19.45 -3.08
N SER A 100 12.92 -18.49 -3.00
CA SER A 100 14.27 -18.73 -2.44
C SER A 100 14.24 -19.14 -0.97
N GLN A 101 13.33 -18.56 -0.20
CA GLN A 101 13.11 -18.86 1.22
C GLN A 101 12.29 -20.14 1.44
N GLY A 102 11.69 -20.71 0.40
CA GLY A 102 10.80 -21.85 0.52
C GLY A 102 9.47 -21.54 1.22
N ALA A 103 9.12 -20.25 1.36
CA ALA A 103 7.91 -19.79 2.02
C ALA A 103 6.64 -20.17 1.25
N ASP A 104 6.74 -20.47 -0.05
CA ASP A 104 5.65 -21.02 -0.86
C ASP A 104 5.17 -22.40 -0.37
N LYS A 105 5.98 -23.11 0.42
CA LYS A 105 5.69 -24.47 0.90
C LYS A 105 5.19 -24.49 2.34
N VAL A 106 5.18 -23.35 3.03
CA VAL A 106 4.80 -23.27 4.44
C VAL A 106 3.34 -22.83 4.53
N VAL A 107 2.49 -23.71 5.06
CA VAL A 107 1.13 -23.32 5.45
C VAL A 107 1.28 -22.30 6.58
N ALA A 108 0.95 -21.03 6.31
CA ALA A 108 0.83 -20.04 7.37
C ALA A 108 -0.20 -20.59 8.36
N ALA A 109 0.26 -21.05 9.53
CA ALA A 109 -0.61 -21.52 10.59
C ALA A 109 -1.71 -20.47 10.76
N ALA A 110 -2.95 -20.89 10.54
CA ALA A 110 -4.10 -19.99 10.64
C ALA A 110 -4.25 -19.62 12.11
N ASP A 111 -3.52 -18.59 12.56
CA ASP A 111 -3.71 -18.02 13.88
C ASP A 111 -5.12 -17.42 13.92
N PRO A 112 -6.05 -18.00 14.70
CA PRO A 112 -7.45 -17.56 14.73
C PRO A 112 -7.60 -16.11 15.22
N ASN A 113 -6.59 -15.58 15.92
CA ASN A 113 -6.62 -14.26 16.53
C ASN A 113 -6.16 -13.13 15.60
N GLN A 114 -5.62 -13.43 14.41
CA GLN A 114 -5.14 -12.41 13.46
C GLN A 114 -6.19 -11.92 12.44
N ARG A 115 -7.47 -12.26 12.62
CA ARG A 115 -8.55 -11.97 11.65
C ARG A 115 -8.70 -10.49 11.23
N PHE A 116 -8.23 -9.53 12.04
CA PHE A 116 -8.42 -8.10 11.76
C PHE A 116 -7.25 -7.40 11.05
N PHE A 117 -6.09 -8.04 10.92
CA PHE A 117 -4.89 -7.46 10.28
C PHE A 117 -4.23 -8.40 9.27
N ARG A 118 -4.91 -9.48 8.86
CA ARG A 118 -4.42 -10.34 7.79
C ARG A 118 -4.47 -9.55 6.48
N MET A 119 -3.34 -9.47 5.79
CA MET A 119 -3.34 -9.09 4.38
C MET A 119 -4.31 -10.00 3.65
N ARG A 120 -5.14 -9.42 2.79
CA ARG A 120 -6.03 -10.21 1.95
C ARG A 120 -5.19 -11.03 0.99
N PRO A 121 -5.66 -12.22 0.56
CA PRO A 121 -5.08 -12.87 -0.60
C PRO A 121 -4.97 -11.86 -1.75
N GLY A 122 -3.78 -11.71 -2.33
CA GLY A 122 -3.50 -10.71 -3.38
C GLY A 122 -2.92 -9.38 -2.90
N ASP A 123 -2.93 -9.05 -1.61
CA ASP A 123 -2.30 -7.80 -1.13
C ASP A 123 -0.77 -7.88 -1.26
N VAL A 124 -0.17 -6.90 -1.94
CA VAL A 124 1.30 -6.79 -2.06
C VAL A 124 1.87 -6.11 -0.80
N PRO A 125 2.81 -6.75 -0.08
CA PRO A 125 3.41 -6.13 1.09
C PRO A 125 4.31 -4.97 0.69
N THR A 126 3.81 -3.75 0.89
CA THR A 126 4.51 -2.48 0.64
C THR A 126 5.32 -2.00 1.85
N ARG A 127 5.47 -2.86 2.86
CA ARG A 127 6.20 -2.62 4.11
C ARG A 127 7.18 -3.73 4.37
N LYS A 128 8.35 -3.35 4.88
CA LYS A 128 9.49 -4.23 5.11
C LYS A 128 9.12 -5.33 6.10
N MET A 129 8.46 -4.98 7.20
CA MET A 129 8.06 -5.96 8.22
C MET A 129 6.93 -6.88 7.77
N ASP A 130 6.02 -6.39 6.93
CA ASP A 130 4.97 -7.24 6.37
C ASP A 130 5.57 -8.24 5.38
N ALA A 131 6.49 -7.80 4.51
CA ALA A 131 7.20 -8.67 3.58
C ALA A 131 8.07 -9.72 4.29
N LEU A 132 8.71 -9.36 5.41
CA LEU A 132 9.47 -10.30 6.24
C LEU A 132 8.60 -11.46 6.72
N ARG A 133 7.33 -11.19 7.06
CA ARG A 133 6.41 -12.20 7.59
C ARG A 133 5.79 -13.07 6.52
N THR A 134 5.61 -12.54 5.32
CA THR A 134 4.92 -13.22 4.22
C THR A 134 5.88 -13.96 3.29
N CYS A 135 7.12 -13.49 3.18
CA CYS A 135 8.08 -14.00 2.20
C CYS A 135 9.21 -14.83 2.80
N PHE A 136 9.39 -14.85 4.12
CA PHE A 136 10.50 -15.57 4.77
C PHE A 136 10.00 -16.72 5.63
N VAL A 137 10.73 -17.83 5.58
CA VAL A 137 10.57 -18.91 6.56
C VAL A 137 11.41 -18.56 7.78
N LEU A 138 10.72 -18.25 8.87
CA LEU A 138 11.32 -17.84 10.14
C LEU A 138 11.18 -18.95 11.17
N THR A 139 12.20 -19.11 12.02
CA THR A 139 12.09 -19.98 13.20
C THR A 139 11.05 -19.43 14.17
N ASP A 140 10.58 -20.24 15.12
CA ASP A 140 9.62 -19.77 16.11
C ASP A 140 10.20 -18.68 17.03
N ASP A 141 11.49 -18.78 17.35
CA ASP A 141 12.18 -17.77 18.15
C ASP A 141 12.34 -16.45 17.37
N GLN A 142 12.74 -16.52 16.09
CA GLN A 142 12.77 -15.36 15.21
C GLN A 142 11.40 -14.68 15.11
N ARG A 143 10.32 -15.47 14.96
CA ARG A 143 8.95 -14.94 14.89
C ARG A 143 8.56 -14.20 16.16
N LYS A 144 8.80 -14.79 17.33
CA LYS A 144 8.48 -14.17 18.63
C LYS A 144 9.24 -12.87 18.83
N GLU A 145 10.55 -12.85 18.55
CA GLU A 145 11.36 -11.64 18.72
C GLU A 145 10.97 -10.53 17.73
N ILE A 146 10.64 -10.88 16.48
CA ILE A 146 10.11 -9.95 15.48
C ILE A 146 8.75 -9.36 15.92
N GLU A 147 7.91 -10.14 16.59
CA GLU A 147 6.66 -9.64 17.18
C GLU A 147 6.91 -8.65 18.32
N VAL A 148 7.87 -8.94 19.20
CA VAL A 148 8.26 -8.04 20.29
C VAL A 148 8.80 -6.70 19.76
N ILE A 149 9.66 -6.72 18.74
CA ILE A 149 10.19 -5.50 18.09
C ILE A 149 9.03 -4.63 17.60
N ARG A 150 8.08 -5.25 16.87
CA ARG A 150 6.93 -4.53 16.30
C ARG A 150 6.04 -3.95 17.39
N ASP A 151 5.73 -4.71 18.44
CA ASP A 151 4.81 -4.25 19.47
C ASP A 151 5.43 -3.12 20.30
N GLY A 152 6.73 -3.21 20.61
CA GLY A 152 7.47 -2.13 21.28
C GLY A 152 7.48 -0.83 20.46
N ASN A 153 7.78 -0.92 19.16
CA ASN A 153 7.79 0.26 18.30
C ASN A 153 6.38 0.77 17.97
N ARG A 154 5.36 -0.09 17.93
CA ARG A 154 3.95 0.31 17.78
C ARG A 154 3.48 1.16 18.94
N ASP A 155 3.89 0.85 20.16
CA ASP A 155 3.51 1.65 21.33
C ASP A 155 4.23 3.00 21.35
N ALA A 156 5.50 3.05 20.94
CA ALA A 156 6.22 4.31 20.73
C ALA A 156 5.57 5.17 19.62
N VAL A 157 5.12 4.56 18.52
CA VAL A 157 4.35 5.26 17.47
C VAL A 157 3.02 5.75 18.02
N ARG A 158 2.27 4.92 18.75
CA ARG A 158 1.00 5.33 19.35
C ARG A 158 1.18 6.50 20.31
N GLU A 159 2.26 6.54 21.05
CA GLU A 159 2.60 7.65 21.94
C GLU A 159 2.92 8.93 21.16
N LYS A 160 3.79 8.85 20.14
CA LYS A 160 4.06 9.97 19.22
C LYS A 160 2.78 10.48 18.56
N MET A 161 1.91 9.56 18.12
CA MET A 161 0.63 9.89 17.52
C MET A 161 -0.33 10.52 18.53
N ARG A 162 -0.40 10.01 19.76
CA ARG A 162 -1.21 10.60 20.84
C ARG A 162 -0.75 12.02 21.13
N ALA A 163 0.56 12.27 21.21
CA ALA A 163 1.10 13.62 21.41
C ALA A 163 0.70 14.56 20.27
N GLN A 164 0.81 14.11 19.01
CA GLN A 164 0.39 14.88 17.84
C GLN A 164 -1.14 15.11 17.81
N PHE A 165 -1.94 14.11 18.19
CA PHE A 165 -3.39 14.25 18.32
C PHE A 165 -3.79 15.19 19.47
N ALA A 166 -3.07 15.18 20.59
CA ALA A 166 -3.31 16.07 21.72
C ALA A 166 -3.02 17.54 21.35
N ASN A 167 -2.07 17.79 20.46
CA ASN A 167 -1.79 19.13 19.93
C ASN A 167 -2.87 19.61 18.91
N LEU A 168 -3.63 18.68 18.31
CA LEU A 168 -4.64 18.98 17.28
C LEU A 168 -6.07 19.03 17.81
N ARG A 169 -6.37 18.26 18.86
CA ARG A 169 -7.54 18.57 19.70
C ARG A 169 -7.20 19.90 20.36
N GLY A 170 -7.86 20.99 19.97
CA GLY A 170 -7.76 22.25 20.71
C GLY A 170 -8.08 22.06 22.20
N ALA A 171 -7.96 23.14 22.98
CA ALA A 171 -8.16 23.11 24.44
C ALA A 171 -9.46 22.43 24.92
N ASP A 172 -10.48 22.31 24.05
CA ASP A 172 -11.79 21.73 24.34
C ASP A 172 -11.89 20.19 24.17
N GLY A 173 -10.81 19.50 23.76
CA GLY A 173 -10.77 18.03 23.78
C GLY A 173 -11.68 17.29 22.79
N GLY A 174 -12.28 18.00 21.82
CA GLY A 174 -13.17 17.45 20.80
C GLY A 174 -12.51 16.44 19.84
N ARG A 175 -13.32 15.63 19.12
CA ARG A 175 -12.78 14.77 18.05
C ARG A 175 -12.17 15.63 16.94
N PRO A 176 -10.99 15.26 16.39
CA PRO A 176 -10.41 16.02 15.29
C PRO A 176 -11.39 16.05 14.10
N ASP A 177 -11.54 17.20 13.47
CA ASP A 177 -12.40 17.34 12.30
C ASP A 177 -11.78 16.60 11.08
N PRO A 178 -12.57 16.33 10.01
CA PRO A 178 -12.08 15.64 8.82
C PRO A 178 -10.90 16.35 8.12
N GLU A 179 -10.77 17.67 8.28
CA GLU A 179 -9.70 18.47 7.70
C GLU A 179 -8.40 18.31 8.51
N GLN A 180 -8.49 18.29 9.84
CA GLN A 180 -7.41 17.97 10.77
C GLN A 180 -6.89 16.55 10.55
N PHE A 181 -7.79 15.57 10.38
CA PHE A 181 -7.39 14.19 10.03
C PHE A 181 -6.64 14.11 8.70
N ARG A 182 -7.05 14.89 7.69
CA ARG A 182 -6.35 14.93 6.38
C ARG A 182 -4.97 15.62 6.48
N ARG A 183 -4.80 16.64 7.33
CA ARG A 183 -3.49 17.28 7.59
C ARG A 183 -2.50 16.35 8.29
N MET A 184 -3.00 15.38 9.06
CA MET A 184 -2.15 14.39 9.69
C MET A 184 -1.74 13.24 8.76
N ALA A 185 -2.43 13.01 7.64
CA ALA A 185 -2.12 11.93 6.72
C ALA A 185 -0.63 11.85 6.29
N PRO A 186 0.04 12.95 5.90
CA PRO A 186 1.47 12.92 5.59
C PRO A 186 2.35 12.59 6.80
N LEU A 187 2.06 13.16 7.98
CA LEU A 187 2.74 12.82 9.24
C LEU A 187 2.56 11.34 9.60
N PHE A 188 1.35 10.79 9.37
CA PHE A 188 1.09 9.36 9.55
C PHE A 188 1.94 8.50 8.64
N ARG A 189 2.03 8.87 7.36
CA ARG A 189 2.88 8.15 6.40
C ARG A 189 4.35 8.23 6.81
N GLN A 190 4.83 9.41 7.22
CA GLN A 190 6.21 9.60 7.64
C GLN A 190 6.58 8.75 8.86
N VAL A 191 5.86 8.90 9.98
CA VAL A 191 6.15 8.14 11.20
C VAL A 191 6.01 6.64 10.94
N ARG A 192 5.04 6.22 10.14
CA ARG A 192 4.87 4.82 9.74
C ARG A 192 6.07 4.29 8.95
N THR A 193 6.66 5.10 8.08
CA THR A 193 7.85 4.74 7.28
C THR A 193 9.09 4.67 8.17
N GLU A 194 9.32 5.69 9.00
CA GLU A 194 10.45 5.72 9.94
C GLU A 194 10.42 4.52 10.91
N THR A 195 9.23 4.13 11.34
CA THR A 195 9.04 2.98 12.22
C THR A 195 9.30 1.66 11.49
N ASP A 196 8.78 1.51 10.26
CA ASP A 196 9.03 0.31 9.46
C ASP A 196 10.52 0.14 9.14
N ASP A 197 11.26 1.24 8.91
CA ASP A 197 12.71 1.24 8.74
C ASP A 197 13.46 0.85 10.02
N ALA A 198 13.03 1.36 11.17
CA ALA A 198 13.62 1.02 12.46
C ALA A 198 13.37 -0.45 12.80
N ASP A 199 12.13 -0.93 12.63
CA ASP A 199 11.74 -2.33 12.83
C ASP A 199 12.56 -3.25 11.91
N ALA A 200 12.66 -2.91 10.62
CA ALA A 200 13.40 -3.70 9.65
C ALA A 200 14.88 -3.82 10.02
N LYS A 201 15.52 -2.73 10.48
CA LYS A 201 16.91 -2.77 10.94
C LYS A 201 17.11 -3.68 12.15
N MET A 202 16.20 -3.62 13.13
CA MET A 202 16.27 -4.48 14.31
C MET A 202 16.01 -5.94 13.94
N ALA A 203 15.00 -6.21 13.11
CA ALA A 203 14.65 -7.55 12.65
C ALA A 203 15.78 -8.20 11.84
N ALA A 204 16.50 -7.43 11.02
CA ALA A 204 17.64 -7.93 10.25
C ALA A 204 18.74 -8.56 11.12
N ASN A 205 18.92 -8.10 12.37
CA ASN A 205 19.90 -8.67 13.30
C ASN A 205 19.55 -10.10 13.75
N LEU A 206 18.28 -10.48 13.64
CA LEU A 206 17.76 -11.79 14.04
C LEU A 206 17.84 -12.83 12.90
N LEU A 207 18.14 -12.37 11.68
CA LEU A 207 18.16 -13.19 10.48
C LEU A 207 19.53 -13.86 10.28
N THR A 208 19.53 -15.02 9.64
CA THR A 208 20.76 -15.64 9.12
C THR A 208 21.37 -14.80 8.00
N GLU A 209 22.65 -14.96 7.68
CA GLU A 209 23.29 -14.20 6.59
C GLU A 209 22.59 -14.39 5.23
N ALA A 210 22.08 -15.59 4.95
CA ALA A 210 21.29 -15.86 3.75
C ALA A 210 19.95 -15.07 3.76
N GLN A 211 19.22 -15.11 4.87
CA GLN A 211 17.99 -14.33 5.05
C GLN A 211 18.24 -12.82 5.01
N LYS A 212 19.35 -12.32 5.58
CA LYS A 212 19.71 -10.90 5.54
C LYS A 212 19.90 -10.40 4.12
N LYS A 213 20.55 -11.19 3.25
CA LYS A 213 20.76 -10.83 1.85
C LYS A 213 19.43 -10.71 1.09
N ASP A 214 18.57 -11.69 1.26
CA ASP A 214 17.23 -11.68 0.65
C ASP A 214 16.38 -10.54 1.23
N PHE A 215 16.48 -10.28 2.53
CA PHE A 215 15.74 -9.20 3.19
C PHE A 215 16.22 -7.81 2.77
N ALA A 216 17.52 -7.62 2.55
CA ALA A 216 18.07 -6.38 1.99
C ALA A 216 17.54 -6.14 0.57
N THR A 217 17.40 -7.20 -0.24
CA THR A 217 16.82 -7.14 -1.59
C THR A 217 15.36 -6.71 -1.55
N VAL A 218 14.57 -7.29 -0.63
CA VAL A 218 13.17 -6.90 -0.40
C VAL A 218 13.07 -5.45 0.07
N CYS A 219 13.88 -5.03 1.05
CA CYS A 219 13.89 -3.65 1.54
C CYS A 219 14.15 -2.66 0.41
N ALA A 220 15.16 -2.92 -0.43
CA ALA A 220 15.49 -2.07 -1.56
C ALA A 220 14.36 -2.00 -2.61
N ALA A 221 13.68 -3.12 -2.86
CA ALA A 221 12.54 -3.16 -3.78
C ALA A 221 11.33 -2.37 -3.24
N ILE A 222 11.05 -2.47 -1.94
CA ILE A 222 9.99 -1.69 -1.28
C ILE A 222 10.31 -0.19 -1.31
N ASP A 223 11.56 0.18 -1.05
CA ASP A 223 12.00 1.58 -1.13
C ASP A 223 11.87 2.12 -2.55
N ALA A 224 12.27 1.33 -3.56
CA ALA A 224 12.11 1.69 -4.96
C ALA A 224 10.63 1.84 -5.37
N TYR A 225 9.77 0.92 -4.93
CA TYR A 225 8.32 0.99 -5.13
C TYR A 225 7.75 2.27 -4.53
N ASN A 226 8.02 2.54 -3.25
CA ASN A 226 7.51 3.71 -2.53
C ASN A 226 7.98 5.01 -3.20
N LYS A 227 9.23 5.05 -3.67
CA LYS A 227 9.76 6.18 -4.44
C LYS A 227 9.00 6.37 -5.75
N LYS A 228 8.82 5.32 -6.56
CA LYS A 228 8.08 5.38 -7.84
C LYS A 228 6.64 5.84 -7.65
N VAL A 229 5.96 5.34 -6.62
CA VAL A 229 4.59 5.77 -6.28
C VAL A 229 4.56 7.26 -5.93
N SER A 230 5.48 7.71 -5.06
CA SER A 230 5.58 9.12 -4.67
C SER A 230 5.85 10.05 -5.87
N GLU A 231 6.76 9.65 -6.77
CA GLU A 231 7.07 10.39 -7.99
C GLU A 231 5.87 10.45 -8.95
N ALA A 232 5.14 9.34 -9.12
CA ALA A 232 3.93 9.28 -9.93
C ALA A 232 2.80 10.16 -9.34
N GLU A 233 2.58 10.09 -8.02
CA GLU A 233 1.62 10.95 -7.31
C GLU A 233 1.97 12.44 -7.49
N ALA A 234 3.24 12.80 -7.34
CA ALA A 234 3.72 14.17 -7.50
C ALA A 234 3.57 14.67 -8.95
N ALA A 235 3.95 13.86 -9.95
CA ALA A 235 3.81 14.20 -11.36
C ALA A 235 2.34 14.39 -11.76
N CYS A 236 1.46 13.48 -11.31
CA CYS A 236 0.02 13.60 -11.49
C CYS A 236 -0.50 14.91 -10.90
N ARG A 237 -0.09 15.23 -9.68
CA ARG A 237 -0.53 16.42 -8.97
C ARG A 237 -0.15 17.70 -9.71
N THR A 238 1.07 17.78 -10.22
CA THR A 238 1.52 18.90 -11.06
C THR A 238 0.65 19.05 -12.30
N LYS A 239 0.49 17.98 -13.10
CA LYS A 239 -0.29 18.00 -14.34
C LYS A 239 -1.77 18.34 -14.12
N VAL A 240 -2.38 17.80 -13.07
CA VAL A 240 -3.78 18.13 -12.72
C VAL A 240 -3.90 19.57 -12.24
N THR A 241 -2.94 20.06 -11.44
CA THR A 241 -2.91 21.47 -10.98
C THR A 241 -2.79 22.45 -12.14
N GLU A 242 -1.94 22.15 -13.13
CA GLU A 242 -1.82 22.95 -14.36
C GLU A 242 -3.10 22.91 -15.21
N ALA A 243 -3.84 21.80 -15.19
CA ALA A 243 -5.06 21.63 -15.99
C ALA A 243 -6.28 22.35 -15.38
N VAL A 244 -6.49 22.28 -14.07
CA VAL A 244 -7.73 22.75 -13.42
C VAL A 244 -7.52 23.78 -12.31
N GLY A 245 -6.27 24.14 -11.99
CA GLY A 245 -5.93 24.99 -10.86
C GLY A 245 -5.84 24.23 -9.53
N ALA A 246 -5.15 24.81 -8.55
CA ALA A 246 -4.78 24.14 -7.30
C ALA A 246 -6.00 23.66 -6.48
N ASP A 247 -7.05 24.47 -6.36
CA ASP A 247 -8.21 24.12 -5.54
C ASP A 247 -9.02 22.96 -6.11
N LYS A 248 -9.26 22.97 -7.43
CA LYS A 248 -9.93 21.85 -8.12
C LYS A 248 -9.05 20.61 -8.14
N ALA A 249 -7.73 20.74 -8.34
CA ALA A 249 -6.81 19.61 -8.31
C ALA A 249 -6.76 18.94 -6.93
N ASN A 250 -6.74 19.73 -5.87
CA ASN A 250 -6.85 19.30 -4.50
C ASN A 250 -8.16 18.53 -4.25
N ALA A 251 -9.31 19.05 -4.73
CA ALA A 251 -10.59 18.35 -4.62
C ALA A 251 -10.62 17.01 -5.38
N ILE A 252 -10.08 16.96 -6.61
CA ILE A 252 -10.05 15.76 -7.46
C ILE A 252 -9.14 14.67 -6.86
N LEU A 253 -7.96 15.07 -6.39
CA LEU A 253 -6.95 14.15 -5.89
C LEU A 253 -7.09 13.86 -4.39
N GLY A 254 -8.03 14.52 -3.71
CA GLY A 254 -8.22 14.41 -2.27
C GLY A 254 -7.12 15.07 -1.42
N TYR A 255 -6.26 15.91 -2.00
CA TYR A 255 -5.29 16.74 -1.27
C TYR A 255 -5.96 18.02 -0.77
N THR A 256 -5.50 18.61 0.32
CA THR A 256 -5.93 19.95 0.74
C THR A 256 -4.79 20.95 0.51
N ALA A 257 -5.12 22.26 0.44
CA ALA A 257 -4.15 23.34 0.31
C ALA A 257 -3.05 23.32 1.41
N ALA A 258 -3.31 22.72 2.58
CA ALA A 258 -2.32 22.55 3.64
C ALA A 258 -1.34 21.38 3.39
N ALA A 259 -1.78 20.27 2.78
CA ALA A 259 -0.89 19.17 2.37
C ALA A 259 0.02 19.58 1.19
N ALA A 260 -0.43 20.55 0.39
CA ALA A 260 0.36 21.18 -0.67
C ALA A 260 1.62 21.87 -0.16
N ALA A 261 1.50 22.58 0.98
CA ALA A 261 2.57 23.39 1.56
C ALA A 261 3.68 22.54 2.18
N GLN A 262 3.37 21.31 2.61
CA GLN A 262 4.36 20.35 3.15
C GLN A 262 5.07 19.53 2.07
N ALA A 263 4.50 19.42 0.87
CA ALA A 263 5.13 18.76 -0.29
C ALA A 263 6.04 19.69 -1.11
N ALA A 264 6.11 20.99 -0.76
CA ALA A 264 7.11 21.87 -1.33
C ALA A 264 8.49 21.45 -0.79
N PRO A 265 9.52 21.29 -1.64
CA PRO A 265 10.88 21.11 -1.15
C PRO A 265 11.22 22.28 -0.19
N PRO A 266 12.02 22.06 0.87
CA PRO A 266 12.41 23.14 1.75
C PRO A 266 12.98 24.27 0.88
N ALA A 267 12.40 25.47 1.00
CA ALA A 267 12.85 26.64 0.28
C ALA A 267 14.36 26.77 0.54
N LYS A 268 15.16 26.73 -0.54
CA LYS A 268 16.58 27.02 -0.43
C LYS A 268 16.75 28.44 0.13
N GLY A 269 17.36 28.51 1.31
CA GLY A 269 18.05 29.70 1.79
C GLY A 269 17.19 30.68 2.58
N THR A 270 17.36 30.64 3.90
CA THR A 270 17.84 31.81 4.65
C THR A 270 18.84 31.29 5.65
N GLU A 271 20.12 31.51 5.35
CA GLU A 271 21.23 31.41 6.30
C GLU A 271 21.01 32.44 7.42
N PHE A 272 21.44 32.06 8.63
CA PHE A 272 21.59 32.96 9.77
C PHE A 272 22.76 33.93 9.55
#